data_AF-A0A520T0Y2-F1
#
_entry.id   AF-A0A520T0Y2-F1
#
_cell.length_a   1.000
_cell.length_b   1.000
_cell.length_c   1.000
_cell.angle_alpha   90.00
_cell.angle_beta   90.00
_cell.angle_gamma   90.00
#
_symmetry.space_group_name_H-M   'P 1'
#
loop_
_entity.id
_entity.type
_entity.pdbx_description
1 polymer ?
#
loop_
_entity_poly.entity_id
_entity_poly.type
_entity_poly.pdbx_seq_one_letter_code
_entity_poly.pdbx_strand_id
1 'polypeptide(L)' 'LLFENKLLVVKASENVIRLLPPLIVNKSEIDEAISIIHKTCEQV' A
#
# COMPACT_ATOMS: atom_id res chain seq x y z
N LEU A 1 6.57 5.25 -7.10
CA LEU A 1 6.92 4.31 -6.02
C LEU A 1 5.79 3.34 -5.71
N LEU A 2 4.85 3.62 -4.79
CA LEU A 2 3.80 2.63 -4.44
C LEU A 2 2.90 2.23 -5.62
N PHE A 3 2.51 3.21 -6.45
CA PHE A 3 1.73 2.94 -7.67
C PHE A 3 2.50 2.13 -8.73
N GLU A 4 3.82 2.30 -8.82
CA GLU A 4 4.69 1.53 -9.73
C GLU A 4 4.84 0.08 -9.26
N ASN A 5 4.83 -0.13 -7.94
CA ASN A 5 4.73 -1.44 -7.32
C ASN A 5 3.28 -1.97 -7.29
N LYS A 6 2.39 -1.43 -8.13
CA LYS A 6 0.99 -1.86 -8.32
C LYS A 6 0.09 -1.73 -7.09
N LEU A 7 0.47 -0.92 -6.09
CA LEU A 7 -0.37 -0.64 -4.93
C LEU A 7 -1.10 0.70 -5.11
N LEU A 8 -2.42 0.65 -5.22
CA LEU A 8 -3.26 1.85 -5.31
C LEU A 8 -3.44 2.48 -3.93
N VAL A 9 -3.01 3.73 -3.78
CA VAL A 9 -3.10 4.50 -2.54
C VAL A 9 -3.60 5.91 -2.84
N VAL A 10 -4.25 6.53 -1.85
CA VAL A 10 -4.74 7.91 -1.98
C VAL A 10 -3.99 8.81 -1.02
N LYS A 11 -3.50 9.96 -1.50
CA LYS A 11 -2.89 10.98 -0.65
C LYS A 11 -3.95 11.67 0.21
N ALA A 12 -3.70 11.81 1.51
CA ALA A 12 -4.60 12.48 2.44
C ALA A 12 -4.05 13.79 3.01
N SER A 13 -2.72 13.87 3.20
CA SER A 13 -2.02 15.09 3.61
C SER A 13 -0.56 15.02 3.14
N GLU A 14 0.27 15.99 3.52
CA GLU A 14 1.67 16.11 3.10
C GLU A 14 2.46 14.80 3.32
N ASN A 15 2.37 14.23 4.53
CA ASN A 15 3.07 13.01 4.94
C ASN A 15 2.11 11.86 5.29
N VAL A 16 0.88 11.89 4.77
CA VAL A 16 -0.15 10.89 5.10
C VAL A 16 -0.79 10.33 3.84
N ILE A 17 -0.81 9.00 3.77
CA ILE A 17 -1.52 8.24 2.73
C ILE A 17 -2.62 7.38 3.37
N ARG A 18 -3.69 7.14 2.61
CA ARG A 18 -4.80 6.26 3.00
C ARG A 18 -4.81 5.02 2.11
N LEU A 19 -4.98 3.88 2.74
CA LEU A 19 -5.25 2.59 2.12
C LEU A 19 -6.75 2.33 2.27
N LEU A 20 -7.43 2.08 1.16
CA LEU A 20 -8.86 1.82 1.12
C LEU A 20 -9.09 0.42 0.52
N PRO A 21 -8.88 -0.64 1.31
CA PRO A 21 -9.15 -1.99 0.83
C PRO A 21 -10.67 -2.22 0.72
N PRO A 22 -11.10 -3.17 -0.13
CA PRO A 22 -12.48 -3.61 -0.16
C PRO A 22 -12.85 -4.35 1.13
N LEU A 23 -14.15 -4.38 1.47
CA LEU A 23 -14.64 -5.10 2.66
C LEU A 23 -14.48 -6.62 2.58
N ILE A 24 -14.20 -7.14 1.39
CA ILE A 24 -14.02 -8.57 1.11
C ILE A 24 -12.55 -8.99 1.08
N VAL A 25 -11.63 -8.12 1.53
CA VAL A 25 -10.19 -8.39 1.52
C VAL A 25 -9.82 -9.56 2.44
N ASN A 26 -8.92 -10.41 1.98
CA ASN A 26 -8.40 -11.55 2.73
C ASN A 26 -7.07 -11.22 3.41
N LYS A 27 -6.73 -11.98 4.45
CA LYS A 27 -5.48 -11.76 5.20
C LYS A 27 -4.23 -11.88 4.33
N SER A 28 -4.21 -12.81 3.38
CA SER A 28 -3.09 -12.98 2.45
C SER A 28 -2.87 -11.77 1.54
N GLU A 29 -3.93 -11.09 1.13
CA GLU A 29 -3.85 -9.87 0.29
C GLU A 29 -3.31 -8.69 1.12
N ILE A 30 -3.67 -8.64 2.41
CA ILE A 30 -3.11 -7.66 3.35
C ILE A 30 -1.61 -7.92 3.54
N ASP A 31 -1.21 -9.19 3.74
CA ASP A 31 0.20 -9.56 3.90
C ASP A 31 1.02 -9.22 2.64
N GLU A 32 0.46 -9.43 1.44
CA GLU A 32 1.07 -9.00 0.18
C GLU A 32 1.23 -7.48 0.10
N ALA A 33 0.18 -6.71 0.44
CA ALA A 33 0.23 -5.26 0.45
C ALA A 33 1.31 -4.73 1.42
N ILE A 34 1.45 -5.35 2.60
CA ILE A 34 2.49 -5.01 3.58
C ILE A 34 3.89 -5.27 2.99
N SER A 35 4.10 -6.42 2.35
CA SER A 35 5.36 -6.76 1.68
C SER A 35 5.74 -5.72 0.61
N ILE A 36 4.77 -5.28 -0.20
CA ILE A 36 4.98 -4.23 -1.20
C ILE A 36 5.38 -2.89 -0.56
N ILE A 37 4.74 -2.51 0.55
CA ILE A 37 5.07 -1.28 1.28
C ILE A 37 6.51 -1.36 1.80
N HIS A 38 6.90 -2.45 2.46
CA HIS A 38 8.27 -2.64 2.97
C HIS A 38 9.31 -2.51 1.85
N LYS A 39 9.12 -3.26 0.75
CA LYS A 39 10.02 -3.20 -0.40
C LYS A 39 10.12 -1.78 -0.97
N THR A 40 9.01 -1.06 -1.04
CA THR A 40 9.00 0.31 -1.56
C THR A 40 9.78 1.24 -0.64
N CYS A 41 9.64 1.12 0.68
CA CYS A 41 10.34 1.95 1.66
C CYS A 41 11.84 1.67 1.72
N GLU A 42 12.29 0.44 1.44
CA GLU A 42 13.71 0.11 1.34
C GLU A 42 14.38 0.66 0.07
N GLN A 43 13.59 1.02 -0.94
CA GLN A 43 14.06 1.61 -2.20
C GLN A 43 14.10 3.16 -2.16
N VAL A 44 13.63 3.78 -1.08
CA VAL A 44 13.57 5.24 -0.89
C VAL A 44 14.85 5.77 -0.25
#